data_AF-A0AAU3Q2B3-F1
#
_entry.id   AF-A0AAU3Q2B3-F1
#
_cell.length_a   1.000
_cell.length_b   1.000
_cell.length_c   1.000
_cell.angle_alpha   90.00
_cell.angle_beta   90.00
_cell.angle_gamma   90.00
#
_symmetry.space_group_name_H-M   'P 1'
#
loop_
_entity.id
_entity.type
_entity.pdbx_description
1 polymer ?
#
loop_
_entity_poly.entity_id
_entity_poly.type
_entity_poly.pdbx_seq_one_letter_code
_entity_poly.pdbx_strand_id
1 'polypeptide(L)'
;MTQADRYALYAWGNFVREVGLDQLDEWLDSDVLSGERPVRHRDLTMYESELSIDGSHSFYIVENDEYVLGRDLGTPPRDWRVGYLKIATDGTLDDALGVAARLEEDADLDRDDAPGSNPIKYGEVVTVWEDPHGQWDMALVRV
;
A
#
# COMPACT_ATOMS: atom_id res chain seq x y z
N MET A 1 2.57 -26.48 13.64
CA MET A 1 1.56 -25.54 13.14
C MET A 1 2.24 -24.79 12.01
N THR A 2 1.92 -25.10 10.76
CA THR A 2 2.41 -24.33 9.62
C THR A 2 1.79 -22.93 9.73
N GLN A 3 2.63 -21.92 9.91
CA GLN A 3 2.23 -20.53 9.77
C GLN A 3 1.60 -20.42 8.37
N ALA A 4 0.29 -20.19 8.30
CA ALA A 4 -0.34 -19.97 7.00
C ALA A 4 0.31 -18.72 6.42
N ASP A 5 0.92 -18.85 5.23
CA ASP A 5 1.46 -17.73 4.48
C ASP A 5 0.38 -16.63 4.41
N ARG A 6 0.70 -15.41 4.83
CA ARG A 6 -0.19 -14.27 4.69
C ARG A 6 0.15 -13.50 3.43
N TYR A 7 -0.84 -12.85 2.86
CA TYR A 7 -0.68 -12.04 1.66
C TYR A 7 -1.02 -10.58 1.98
N ALA A 8 -0.28 -9.66 1.39
CA ALA A 8 -0.47 -8.23 1.53
C ALA A 8 -0.40 -7.59 0.15
N LEU A 9 -1.42 -6.80 -0.20
CA LEU A 9 -1.44 -5.99 -1.41
C LEU A 9 -0.98 -4.58 -1.06
N TYR A 10 0.11 -4.13 -1.68
CA TYR A 10 0.61 -2.76 -1.56
C TYR A 10 0.33 -1.99 -2.83
N ALA A 11 0.07 -0.69 -2.70
CA ALA A 11 -0.05 0.26 -3.79
C ALA A 11 0.84 1.48 -3.55
N TRP A 12 1.36 2.09 -4.61
CA TRP A 12 2.13 3.33 -4.58
C TRP A 12 2.05 4.03 -5.94
N GLY A 13 2.58 5.24 -6.04
CA GLY A 13 2.71 5.92 -7.32
C GLY A 13 2.85 7.43 -7.17
N ASN A 14 3.09 8.10 -8.29
CA ASN A 14 3.35 9.54 -8.29
C ASN A 14 2.10 10.37 -7.93
N PHE A 15 0.90 9.86 -8.24
CA PHE A 15 -0.35 10.56 -8.00
C PHE A 15 -0.49 11.00 -6.53
N VAL A 16 -0.31 10.07 -5.58
CA VAL A 16 -0.45 10.31 -4.13
C VAL A 16 0.43 11.48 -3.69
N ARG A 17 1.65 11.55 -4.20
CA ARG A 17 2.60 12.64 -3.92
C ARG A 17 2.24 13.94 -4.64
N GLU A 18 1.84 13.88 -5.90
CA GLU A 18 1.52 15.07 -6.70
C GLU A 18 0.34 15.86 -6.15
N VAL A 19 -0.66 15.16 -5.60
CA VAL A 19 -1.84 15.78 -4.98
C VAL A 19 -1.70 15.97 -3.47
N GLY A 20 -0.54 15.63 -2.89
CA GLY A 20 -0.25 15.80 -1.45
C GLY A 20 -1.06 14.88 -0.53
N LEU A 21 -1.61 13.79 -1.06
CA LEU A 21 -2.29 12.77 -0.28
C LEU A 21 -1.31 12.03 0.62
N ASP A 22 -0.01 12.03 0.31
CA ASP A 22 1.06 11.38 1.08
C ASP A 22 1.35 12.04 2.43
N GLN A 23 0.78 13.22 2.70
CA GLN A 23 1.03 14.04 3.88
C GLN A 23 -0.23 14.43 4.67
N LEU A 24 -1.35 13.76 4.42
CA LEU A 24 -2.61 13.99 5.14
C LEU A 24 -2.48 13.68 6.64
N ASP A 25 -2.97 14.56 7.50
CA ASP A 25 -2.94 14.38 8.96
C ASP A 25 -3.64 13.08 9.40
N GLU A 26 -4.62 12.60 8.62
CA GLU A 26 -5.34 11.35 8.84
C GLU A 26 -4.44 10.12 8.91
N TRP A 27 -3.26 10.15 8.27
CA TRP A 27 -2.28 9.06 8.37
C TRP A 27 -1.70 8.91 9.77
N LEU A 28 -1.63 10.01 10.53
CA LEU A 28 -1.01 10.07 11.85
C LEU A 28 -2.00 9.88 13.00
N ASP A 29 -3.27 9.63 12.70
CA ASP A 29 -4.28 9.30 13.70
C ASP A 29 -3.87 8.05 14.48
N SER A 30 -3.99 8.09 15.82
CA SER A 30 -3.61 6.96 16.68
C SER A 30 -4.33 5.68 16.34
N ASP A 31 -5.60 5.76 15.94
CA ASP A 31 -6.44 4.59 15.62
C ASP A 31 -6.04 4.00 14.26
N VAL A 32 -5.48 4.83 13.38
CA VAL A 32 -4.93 4.41 12.09
C VAL A 32 -3.59 3.71 12.28
N LEU A 33 -2.69 4.32 13.06
CA LEU A 33 -1.35 3.76 13.33
C LEU A 33 -1.43 2.46 14.15
N SER A 34 -2.40 2.35 15.06
CA SER A 34 -2.65 1.12 15.83
C SER A 34 -3.35 0.01 15.03
N GLY A 35 -3.95 0.36 13.89
CA GLY A 35 -4.70 -0.58 13.05
C GLY A 35 -6.15 -0.81 13.50
N GLU A 36 -6.64 -0.02 14.44
CA GLU A 36 -8.05 -0.05 14.88
C GLU A 36 -9.00 0.48 13.79
N ARG A 37 -8.51 1.35 12.90
CA ARG A 37 -9.29 1.97 11.82
C ARG A 37 -8.50 2.05 10.52
N PRO A 38 -9.08 1.67 9.37
CA PRO A 38 -8.44 1.93 8.08
C PRO A 38 -8.56 3.41 7.69
N VAL A 39 -7.63 3.89 6.87
CA VAL A 39 -7.75 5.18 6.20
C VAL A 39 -8.66 5.05 5.00
N ARG A 40 -9.63 5.96 4.93
CA ARG A 40 -10.51 6.16 3.78
C ARG A 40 -10.59 7.66 3.54
N HIS A 41 -10.31 8.07 2.31
CA HIS A 41 -10.38 9.45 1.90
C HIS A 41 -10.96 9.48 0.49
N ARG A 42 -11.88 10.42 0.22
CA ARG A 42 -12.62 10.47 -1.06
C ARG A 42 -11.71 10.62 -2.28
N ASP A 43 -10.55 11.25 -2.09
CA ASP A 43 -9.57 11.53 -3.14
C ASP A 43 -8.50 10.41 -3.20
N LEU A 44 -8.53 9.46 -2.25
CA LEU A 44 -7.66 8.28 -2.25
C LEU A 44 -8.31 7.17 -3.08
N THR A 45 -8.25 7.37 -4.39
CA THR A 45 -8.78 6.44 -5.39
C THR A 45 -7.68 5.95 -6.30
N MET A 46 -7.84 4.72 -6.78
CA MET A 46 -7.15 4.25 -7.96
C MET A 46 -8.17 4.28 -9.09
N TYR A 47 -8.02 5.26 -9.99
CA TYR A 47 -9.05 5.62 -10.97
C TYR A 47 -10.41 5.87 -10.30
N GLU A 48 -11.45 5.11 -10.64
CA GLU A 48 -12.81 5.25 -10.09
C GLU A 48 -13.00 4.46 -8.79
N SER A 49 -12.05 3.60 -8.41
CA SER A 49 -12.15 2.74 -7.25
C SER A 49 -11.57 3.40 -5.99
N GLU A 50 -12.42 3.63 -4.99
CA GLU A 50 -11.99 4.06 -3.65
C GLU A 50 -11.10 2.99 -2.98
N LEU A 51 -10.04 3.46 -2.32
CA LEU A 51 -9.12 2.62 -1.57
C LEU A 51 -9.42 2.68 -0.06
N SER A 52 -9.35 1.51 0.58
CA SER A 52 -9.32 1.38 2.04
C SER A 52 -7.93 0.91 2.43
N ILE A 53 -7.18 1.72 3.18
CA ILE A 53 -5.76 1.47 3.48
C ILE A 53 -5.58 1.11 4.94
N ASP A 54 -4.80 0.06 5.21
CA ASP A 54 -4.29 -0.29 6.53
C ASP A 54 -3.05 0.57 6.81
N GLY A 55 -3.26 1.73 7.45
CA GLY A 55 -2.19 2.67 7.77
C GLY A 55 -1.15 2.08 8.74
N SER A 56 -1.56 1.18 9.63
CA SER A 56 -0.68 0.53 10.62
C SER A 56 0.42 -0.30 9.96
N HIS A 57 0.11 -0.98 8.86
CA HIS A 57 1.05 -1.80 8.09
C HIS A 57 1.46 -1.17 6.75
N SER A 58 1.10 0.09 6.51
CA SER A 58 1.67 0.86 5.40
C SER A 58 3.08 1.34 5.77
N PHE A 59 3.93 1.53 4.78
CA PHE A 59 5.28 2.05 4.99
C PHE A 59 5.30 3.56 4.84
N TYR A 60 5.94 4.22 5.81
CA TYR A 60 6.18 5.65 5.87
C TYR A 60 7.65 5.93 5.59
N ILE A 61 7.89 6.93 4.76
CA ILE A 61 9.22 7.49 4.52
C ILE A 61 9.48 8.52 5.60
N VAL A 62 10.58 8.35 6.33
CA VAL A 62 11.04 9.25 7.39
C VAL A 62 12.42 9.85 7.04
N GLU A 63 13.08 10.49 8.00
CA GLU A 63 14.40 11.11 7.79
C GLU A 63 15.40 10.12 7.14
N ASN A 64 16.19 10.61 6.18
CA ASN A 64 17.15 9.81 5.38
C ASN A 64 16.53 8.76 4.46
N ASP A 65 15.28 8.95 4.03
CA ASP A 65 14.56 8.06 3.11
C ASP A 65 14.40 6.62 3.67
N GLU A 66 14.39 6.48 4.99
CA GLU A 66 14.12 5.21 5.67
C GLU A 66 12.63 4.89 5.63
N TYR A 67 12.30 3.61 5.46
CA TYR A 67 10.93 3.12 5.48
C TYR A 67 10.62 2.47 6.85
N VAL A 68 9.55 2.94 7.50
CA VAL A 68 9.06 2.44 8.79
C VAL A 68 7.58 2.10 8.67
N LEU A 69 7.12 1.03 9.32
CA LEU A 69 5.68 0.72 9.37
C LEU A 69 4.93 1.76 10.20
N GLY A 70 3.68 2.07 9.85
CA GLY A 70 2.87 3.02 10.61
C GLY A 70 2.79 2.73 12.11
N ARG A 71 2.61 1.46 12.49
CA ARG A 71 2.59 1.04 13.91
C ARG A 71 3.89 1.31 14.67
N ASP A 72 5.00 1.41 13.94
CA ASP A 72 6.34 1.59 14.47
C ASP A 72 6.82 3.06 14.35
N LEU A 73 6.01 3.94 13.74
CA LEU A 73 6.35 5.34 13.46
C LEU A 73 6.58 6.18 14.73
N GLY A 74 5.92 5.83 15.84
CA GLY A 74 6.06 6.54 17.11
C GLY A 74 5.62 8.01 17.03
N THR A 75 6.57 8.94 17.19
CA THR A 75 6.32 10.37 16.97
C THR A 75 6.83 10.74 15.57
N PRO A 76 5.94 11.15 14.64
CA PRO A 76 6.32 11.44 13.26
C PRO A 76 7.34 12.61 13.19
N PRO A 77 8.46 12.46 12.46
CA PRO A 77 9.41 13.56 12.22
C PRO A 77 8.79 14.60 11.29
N ARG A 78 9.39 15.78 11.13
CA ARG A 78 8.77 16.88 10.36
C ARG A 78 8.55 16.57 8.87
N ASP A 79 9.43 15.77 8.26
CA ASP A 79 9.45 15.52 6.82
C ASP A 79 8.92 14.12 6.45
N TRP A 80 8.02 13.57 7.28
CA TRP A 80 7.37 12.28 7.04
C TRP A 80 6.45 12.29 5.81
N ARG A 81 6.30 11.12 5.17
CA ARG A 81 5.33 10.86 4.09
C ARG A 81 4.92 9.40 4.11
N VAL A 82 3.74 9.05 3.60
CA VAL A 82 3.44 7.65 3.30
C VAL A 82 4.03 7.25 1.93
N GLY A 83 4.67 6.08 1.87
CA GLY A 83 5.39 5.58 0.69
C GLY A 83 4.68 4.41 0.02
N TYR A 84 4.53 3.29 0.74
CA TYR A 84 3.82 2.11 0.25
C TYR A 84 2.54 1.89 1.07
N LEU A 85 1.40 2.01 0.40
CA LEU A 85 0.07 1.90 1.00
C LEU A 85 -0.35 0.44 1.04
N LYS A 86 -0.52 -0.14 2.22
CA LYS A 86 -1.09 -1.49 2.33
C LYS A 86 -2.60 -1.42 2.18
N ILE A 87 -3.14 -1.99 1.11
CA ILE A 87 -4.58 -2.09 0.91
C ILE A 87 -5.17 -3.06 1.95
N ALA A 88 -6.26 -2.63 2.60
CA ALA A 88 -6.95 -3.40 3.62
C ALA A 88 -7.58 -4.66 2.99
N THR A 89 -7.01 -5.81 3.35
CA THR A 89 -7.41 -7.17 2.92
C THR A 89 -7.45 -8.08 4.16
N ASP A 90 -8.11 -9.23 4.07
CA ASP A 90 -8.18 -10.21 5.16
C ASP A 90 -6.87 -11.02 5.37
N GLY A 91 -5.90 -10.80 4.49
CA GLY A 91 -4.58 -11.43 4.51
C GLY A 91 -4.51 -12.76 3.76
N THR A 92 -5.59 -13.19 3.10
CA THR A 92 -5.60 -14.36 2.22
C THR A 92 -5.21 -13.98 0.78
N LEU A 93 -4.72 -14.98 0.03
CA LEU A 93 -4.41 -14.81 -1.39
C LEU A 93 -5.66 -14.45 -2.20
N ASP A 94 -6.77 -15.14 -1.94
CA ASP A 94 -8.02 -14.99 -2.70
C ASP A 94 -8.61 -13.58 -2.54
N ASP A 95 -8.60 -13.03 -1.33
CA ASP A 95 -9.08 -11.66 -1.07
C ASP A 95 -8.17 -10.62 -1.74
N ALA A 96 -6.85 -10.77 -1.59
CA ALA A 96 -5.89 -9.86 -2.21
C ALA A 96 -5.98 -9.86 -3.74
N LEU A 97 -6.12 -11.04 -4.36
CA LEU A 97 -6.35 -11.15 -5.81
C LEU A 97 -7.71 -10.61 -6.23
N GLY A 98 -8.75 -10.82 -5.42
CA GLY A 98 -10.09 -10.28 -5.69
C GLY A 98 -10.09 -8.75 -5.71
N VAL A 99 -9.39 -8.12 -4.76
CA VAL A 99 -9.21 -6.66 -4.73
C VAL A 99 -8.37 -6.19 -5.91
N ALA A 100 -7.24 -6.84 -6.19
CA ALA A 100 -6.36 -6.47 -7.31
C ALA A 100 -7.07 -6.58 -8.66
N ALA A 101 -7.86 -7.64 -8.89
CA ALA A 101 -8.62 -7.81 -10.13
C ALA A 101 -9.67 -6.71 -10.33
N ARG A 102 -10.40 -6.31 -9.27
CA ARG A 102 -11.33 -5.17 -9.34
C ARG A 102 -10.61 -3.87 -9.71
N LEU A 103 -9.42 -3.68 -9.15
CA LEU A 103 -8.59 -2.50 -9.39
C LEU A 103 -7.98 -2.49 -10.81
N GLU A 104 -7.61 -3.66 -11.33
CA GLU A 104 -7.14 -3.89 -12.70
C GLU A 104 -8.24 -3.68 -13.74
N GLU A 105 -9.51 -3.93 -13.42
CA GLU A 105 -10.63 -3.64 -14.35
C GLU A 105 -10.81 -2.14 -14.64
N ASP A 106 -10.47 -1.29 -13.67
CA ASP A 106 -10.62 0.17 -13.76
C ASP A 106 -9.36 0.87 -14.32
N ALA A 107 -8.27 0.13 -14.52
CA ALA A 107 -6.92 0.65 -14.74
C ALA A 107 -6.19 -0.12 -15.86
N ASP A 108 -5.49 0.58 -16.75
CA ASP A 108 -4.65 -0.07 -17.77
C ASP A 108 -3.28 -0.44 -17.16
N LEU A 109 -3.22 -1.56 -16.43
CA LEU A 109 -2.03 -2.01 -15.72
C LEU A 109 -1.34 -3.20 -16.42
N ASP A 110 -0.01 -3.12 -16.53
CA ASP A 110 0.82 -4.23 -16.97
C ASP A 110 1.06 -5.19 -15.80
N ARG A 111 0.45 -6.38 -15.87
CA ARG A 111 0.57 -7.42 -14.84
C ARG A 111 1.73 -8.37 -15.11
N ASP A 112 2.55 -8.63 -14.08
CA ASP A 112 3.59 -9.68 -14.07
C ASP A 112 3.42 -10.59 -12.84
N ASP A 113 3.10 -11.86 -13.10
CA ASP A 113 2.92 -12.92 -12.08
C ASP A 113 4.23 -13.60 -11.66
N ALA A 114 5.37 -13.21 -12.22
CA ALA A 114 6.69 -13.74 -11.87
C ALA A 114 7.77 -12.63 -11.89
N PRO A 115 7.58 -11.56 -11.08
CA PRO A 115 8.47 -10.40 -11.11
C PRO A 115 9.92 -10.77 -10.78
N GLY A 116 10.84 -10.26 -11.61
CA GLY A 116 12.27 -10.47 -11.43
C GLY A 116 12.90 -9.69 -10.26
N SER A 117 12.14 -8.77 -9.64
CA SER A 117 12.60 -7.91 -8.55
C SER A 117 11.48 -7.58 -7.56
N ASN A 118 11.82 -7.41 -6.28
CA ASN A 118 10.87 -7.00 -5.24
C ASN A 118 10.91 -5.47 -5.02
N PRO A 119 9.86 -4.72 -5.41
CA PRO A 119 9.81 -3.26 -5.23
C PRO A 119 9.65 -2.85 -3.75
N ILE A 120 8.95 -3.64 -2.93
CA ILE A 120 8.65 -3.30 -1.53
C ILE A 120 9.84 -3.59 -0.59
N LYS A 121 10.80 -4.42 -1.02
CA LYS A 121 11.95 -4.87 -0.20
C LYS A 121 11.55 -5.52 1.14
N TYR A 122 10.32 -6.01 1.23
CA TYR A 122 9.73 -6.73 2.35
C TYR A 122 8.96 -7.94 1.80
N GLY A 123 9.00 -9.06 2.52
CA GLY A 123 8.40 -10.32 2.11
C GLY A 123 8.91 -10.84 0.76
N GLU A 124 8.14 -11.73 0.15
CA GLU A 124 8.36 -12.24 -1.20
C GLU A 124 7.29 -11.68 -2.14
N VAL A 125 7.69 -10.97 -3.19
CA VAL A 125 6.75 -10.48 -4.19
C VAL A 125 6.26 -11.65 -5.05
N VAL A 126 4.95 -11.72 -5.24
CA VAL A 126 4.26 -12.79 -5.97
C VAL A 126 3.80 -12.28 -7.32
N THR A 127 3.17 -11.10 -7.35
CA THR A 127 2.65 -10.46 -8.55
C THR A 127 2.87 -8.96 -8.44
N VAL A 128 3.15 -8.29 -9.55
CA VAL A 128 3.14 -6.83 -9.67
C VAL A 128 2.17 -6.39 -10.76
N TRP A 129 1.63 -5.18 -10.60
CA TRP A 129 0.85 -4.47 -11.59
C TRP A 129 1.46 -3.07 -11.74
N GLU A 130 1.89 -2.71 -12.93
CA GLU A 130 2.57 -1.44 -13.20
C GLU A 130 1.72 -0.57 -14.12
N ASP A 131 1.49 0.67 -13.73
CA ASP A 131 0.90 1.67 -14.63
C ASP A 131 2.00 2.20 -15.57
N PRO A 132 1.83 2.14 -16.90
CA PRO A 132 2.79 2.70 -17.86
C PRO A 132 3.13 4.19 -17.63
N HIS A 133 2.26 4.92 -16.93
CA HIS A 133 2.43 6.32 -16.57
C HIS A 133 2.92 6.54 -15.13
N GLY A 134 3.09 5.48 -14.34
CA GLY A 134 3.58 5.50 -12.96
C GLY A 134 2.67 6.26 -11.99
N GLN A 135 1.36 6.38 -12.28
CA GLN A 135 0.40 7.00 -11.38
C GLN A 135 0.05 6.06 -10.24
N TRP A 136 -0.13 4.77 -10.56
CA TRP A 136 -0.46 3.72 -9.60
C TRP A 136 0.14 2.37 -9.99
N ASP A 137 1.03 1.87 -9.13
CA ASP A 137 1.55 0.51 -9.19
C ASP A 137 1.04 -0.28 -7.98
N MET A 138 1.01 -1.60 -8.11
CA MET A 138 0.69 -2.53 -7.03
C MET A 138 1.67 -3.70 -6.95
N ALA A 139 1.83 -4.25 -5.75
CA ALA A 139 2.56 -5.49 -5.51
C ALA A 139 1.81 -6.37 -4.51
N LEU A 140 1.59 -7.61 -4.89
CA LEU A 140 1.16 -8.66 -4.00
C LEU A 140 2.38 -9.32 -3.36
N VAL A 141 2.44 -9.31 -2.04
CA VAL A 141 3.57 -9.80 -1.26
C VAL A 141 3.11 -10.91 -0.32
N ARG A 142 3.85 -12.01 -0.30
CA ARG A 142 3.75 -13.07 0.70
C ARG A 142 4.63 -12.76 1.92
N VAL A 143 4.06 -12.83 3.12
CA VAL A 143 4.65 -12.40 4.40
C VAL A 143 4.56 -13.48 5.48
#